data_AF-A0A8H6G0E7-F1
#
_entry.id   AF-A0A8H6G0E7-F1
#
_cell.length_a   1.000
_cell.length_b   1.000
_cell.length_c   1.000
_cell.angle_alpha   90.00
_cell.angle_beta   90.00
_cell.angle_gamma   90.00
#
_symmetry.space_group_name_H-M   'P 1'
#
loop_
_entity.id
_entity.type
_entity.pdbx_description
1 polymer ?
#
loop_
_entity_poly.entity_id
_entity_poly.type
_entity_poly.pdbx_seq_one_letter_code
_entity_poly.pdbx_strand_id
1 'polypeptide(L)'
;MRSFGSATTAFVIIGFFALTTFSAPSPWNPNNWSPKPKPAPSPSPVAPATPATTTTTSSSGGTGGTSGSSGSGSGSSGAGSGTPGYATIVNKCNFATYVYVCKQHPATCGSTVPIKANTGTYSEAYAASSDGGHSLKISVTSGSGNILQFEYTNGGNGDISYDLSEVNGNPFGTWGFSLTNTTTDSFCGPPATDCPAIFTDPTNGIPYTATTSDGVGAILCG
;
A
#
# COMPACT_ATOMS: atom_id res chain seq x y z
N MET A 1 -58.39 -40.76 -5.46
CA MET A 1 -57.64 -39.78 -6.28
C MET A 1 -58.36 -38.45 -6.24
N ARG A 2 -57.78 -37.41 -5.64
CA ARG A 2 -57.81 -36.00 -6.07
C ARG A 2 -57.05 -35.15 -5.06
N SER A 3 -56.11 -34.38 -5.61
CA SER A 3 -55.04 -33.64 -4.95
C SER A 3 -55.50 -32.27 -4.47
N PHE A 4 -54.91 -31.77 -3.38
CA PHE A 4 -55.01 -30.38 -2.95
C PHE A 4 -53.91 -29.56 -3.62
N GLY A 5 -54.28 -28.55 -4.41
CA GLY A 5 -53.37 -27.55 -4.96
C GLY A 5 -53.54 -26.22 -4.21
N SER A 6 -52.52 -25.84 -3.45
CA SER A 6 -52.38 -24.53 -2.80
C SER A 6 -51.99 -23.48 -3.84
N ALA A 7 -52.77 -22.41 -3.97
CA ALA A 7 -52.44 -21.26 -4.80
C ALA A 7 -51.74 -20.19 -3.95
N THR A 8 -50.43 -20.04 -4.13
CA THR A 8 -49.65 -18.93 -3.57
C THR A 8 -49.65 -17.77 -4.55
N THR A 9 -50.28 -16.67 -4.18
CA THR A 9 -50.31 -15.42 -4.95
C THR A 9 -48.93 -14.75 -4.90
N ALA A 10 -48.26 -14.63 -6.04
CA ALA A 10 -47.05 -13.82 -6.18
C ALA A 10 -47.41 -12.36 -6.49
N PHE A 11 -46.95 -11.43 -5.63
CA PHE A 11 -47.00 -10.00 -5.91
C PHE A 11 -45.81 -9.63 -6.81
N VAL A 12 -46.10 -9.16 -8.03
CA VAL A 12 -45.10 -8.56 -8.91
C VAL A 12 -45.01 -7.07 -8.58
N ILE A 13 -43.91 -6.65 -7.95
CA ILE A 13 -43.58 -5.23 -7.81
C ILE A 13 -42.91 -4.79 -9.12
N ILE A 14 -43.66 -4.11 -9.98
CA ILE A 14 -43.12 -3.43 -11.16
C ILE A 14 -42.47 -2.13 -10.67
N GLY A 15 -41.18 -2.20 -10.36
CA GLY A 15 -40.34 -1.03 -10.15
C GLY A 15 -39.99 -0.39 -11.49
N PHE A 16 -40.46 0.83 -11.72
CA PHE A 16 -40.03 1.68 -12.82
C PHE A 16 -38.54 2.02 -12.64
N PHE A 17 -37.66 1.39 -13.42
CA PHE A 17 -36.30 1.86 -13.61
C PHE A 17 -36.32 3.04 -14.59
N ALA A 18 -36.06 4.25 -14.09
CA ALA A 18 -35.75 5.39 -14.94
C ALA A 18 -34.42 5.11 -15.67
N LEU A 19 -34.50 4.91 -16.98
CA LEU A 19 -33.35 4.76 -17.86
C LEU A 19 -32.69 6.13 -18.04
N THR A 20 -31.75 6.47 -17.16
CA THR A 20 -30.86 7.62 -17.39
C THR A 20 -29.86 7.24 -18.46
N THR A 21 -29.97 7.86 -19.64
CA THR A 21 -28.97 7.75 -20.70
C THR A 21 -27.65 8.32 -20.21
N PHE A 22 -26.67 7.47 -19.93
CA PHE A 22 -25.30 7.89 -19.73
C PHE A 22 -24.73 8.34 -21.07
N SER A 23 -24.37 9.62 -21.18
CA SER A 23 -23.57 10.10 -22.30
C SER A 23 -22.20 9.44 -22.20
N ALA A 24 -21.80 8.71 -23.24
CA ALA A 24 -20.47 8.13 -23.31
C ALA A 24 -19.42 9.24 -23.13
N PRO A 25 -18.39 9.05 -22.30
CA PRO A 25 -17.31 10.02 -22.18
C PRO A 25 -16.61 10.17 -23.53
N SER A 26 -16.26 11.41 -23.88
CA SER A 26 -15.55 11.73 -25.12
C SER A 26 -14.29 10.87 -25.27
N PRO A 27 -13.98 10.36 -26.47
CA PRO A 27 -12.74 9.60 -26.70
C PRO A 27 -11.54 10.46 -26.33
N TRP A 28 -10.64 9.86 -25.55
CA TRP A 28 -9.45 10.51 -25.02
C TRP A 28 -8.54 11.03 -26.15
N ASN A 29 -8.09 12.27 -26.03
CA ASN A 29 -7.14 12.90 -26.93
C ASN A 29 -5.76 12.98 -26.26
N PRO A 30 -4.75 12.21 -26.72
CA PRO A 30 -3.39 12.22 -26.16
C PRO A 30 -2.70 13.58 -26.18
N ASN A 31 -3.18 14.51 -27.02
CA ASN A 31 -2.54 15.81 -27.23
C ASN A 31 -3.06 16.91 -26.29
N ASN A 32 -3.98 16.62 -25.38
CA ASN A 32 -4.54 17.62 -24.44
C ASN A 32 -3.82 17.67 -23.09
N TRP A 33 -2.59 17.14 -23.01
CA TRP A 33 -1.77 17.23 -21.81
C TRP A 33 -1.16 18.63 -21.68
N SER A 34 -1.77 19.49 -20.87
CA SER A 34 -1.10 20.69 -20.37
C SER A 34 -0.27 20.33 -19.14
N PRO A 35 1.07 20.53 -19.13
CA PRO A 35 1.88 20.31 -17.94
C PRO A 35 1.38 21.23 -16.82
N LYS A 36 0.96 20.65 -15.70
CA LYS A 36 0.62 21.45 -14.51
C LYS A 36 1.87 22.22 -14.06
N PRO A 37 1.74 23.51 -13.70
CA PRO A 37 2.87 24.28 -13.23
C PRO A 37 3.53 23.58 -12.04
N LYS A 38 4.86 23.46 -12.11
CA LYS A 38 5.70 22.89 -11.06
C LYS A 38 5.39 23.59 -9.73
N PRO A 39 5.08 22.86 -8.64
CA PRO A 39 4.93 23.46 -7.33
C PRO A 39 6.18 24.26 -6.97
N ALA A 40 6.00 25.42 -6.35
CA ALA A 40 7.11 26.24 -5.88
C ALA A 40 8.01 25.41 -4.94
N PRO A 41 9.34 25.59 -5.01
CA PRO A 41 10.25 24.93 -4.08
C PRO A 41 9.85 25.26 -2.65
N SER A 42 9.69 24.21 -1.84
CA SER A 42 9.37 24.35 -0.42
C SER A 42 10.52 25.08 0.28
N PRO A 43 10.26 26.00 1.24
CA PRO A 43 11.30 26.70 1.96
C PRO A 43 12.23 25.70 2.66
N SER A 44 13.54 25.94 2.57
CA SER A 44 14.56 25.09 3.18
C SER A 44 14.30 24.93 4.69
N PRO A 45 14.41 23.71 5.24
CA PRO A 45 14.23 23.50 6.67
C PRO A 45 15.33 24.24 7.44
N VAL A 46 14.90 25.04 8.41
CA VAL A 46 15.77 25.65 9.43
C VAL A 46 16.39 24.52 10.24
N ALA A 47 17.72 24.46 10.28
CA ALA A 47 18.46 23.41 11.00
C ALA A 47 18.11 23.44 12.50
N PRO A 48 17.87 22.28 13.14
CA PRO A 48 17.74 22.20 14.59
C PRO A 48 19.09 22.47 15.27
N ALA A 49 19.07 23.25 16.36
CA ALA A 49 20.23 23.45 17.21
C ALA A 49 20.67 22.13 17.86
N THR A 50 21.97 21.83 17.76
CA THR A 50 22.63 20.64 18.31
C THR A 50 22.70 20.69 19.85
N PRO A 51 22.29 19.64 20.57
CA PRO A 51 22.61 19.48 21.99
C PRO A 51 24.04 18.97 22.17
N ALA A 52 24.72 19.47 23.21
CA ALA A 52 26.09 19.13 23.56
C ALA A 52 26.25 17.68 24.06
N THR A 53 27.30 17.03 23.59
CA THR A 53 27.75 15.67 23.93
C THR A 53 28.35 15.63 25.34
N THR A 54 27.89 14.71 26.18
CA THR A 54 28.59 14.35 27.44
C THR A 54 29.21 12.96 27.28
N THR A 55 30.54 12.91 27.41
CA THR A 55 31.37 11.71 27.31
C THR A 55 31.42 11.00 28.66
N THR A 56 31.04 9.73 28.71
CA THR A 56 31.40 8.82 29.81
C THR A 56 32.05 7.57 29.23
N THR A 57 33.32 7.41 29.57
CA THR A 57 34.19 6.28 29.25
C THR A 57 34.06 5.21 30.32
N SER A 58 33.87 3.95 29.93
CA SER A 58 34.16 2.80 30.80
C SER A 58 34.51 1.58 29.95
N SER A 59 35.59 0.93 30.35
CA SER A 59 36.34 -0.13 29.68
C SER A 59 36.09 -1.53 30.24
N SER A 60 36.67 -2.55 29.56
CA SER A 60 36.84 -3.99 29.88
C SER A 60 35.70 -4.92 29.44
N GLY A 61 35.91 -6.11 28.87
CA GLY A 61 37.08 -6.90 28.49
C GLY A 61 36.67 -8.36 28.18
N GLY A 62 37.36 -9.02 27.23
CA GLY A 62 37.42 -10.49 27.01
C GLY A 62 36.19 -11.17 26.37
N THR A 63 36.22 -12.33 25.70
CA THR A 63 37.23 -13.20 25.05
C THR A 63 36.48 -14.38 24.38
N GLY A 64 36.88 -14.81 23.17
CA GLY A 64 36.97 -16.24 22.78
C GLY A 64 35.77 -17.04 22.19
N GLY A 65 35.99 -17.59 20.98
CA GLY A 65 35.45 -18.87 20.45
C GLY A 65 34.10 -18.82 19.71
N THR A 66 33.72 -19.64 18.72
CA THR A 66 34.35 -20.72 17.93
C THR A 66 33.38 -21.08 16.76
N SER A 67 33.96 -21.52 15.64
CA SER A 67 33.48 -22.30 14.48
C SER A 67 32.11 -23.04 14.43
N GLY A 68 31.55 -23.12 13.21
CA GLY A 68 30.69 -24.21 12.66
C GLY A 68 29.18 -23.90 12.70
N SER A 69 28.30 -24.25 11.75
CA SER A 69 28.36 -25.21 10.64
C SER A 69 27.21 -24.91 9.66
N SER A 70 27.43 -25.27 8.40
CA SER A 70 26.46 -25.40 7.31
C SER A 70 25.29 -26.34 7.64
N GLY A 71 24.07 -25.96 7.24
CA GLY A 71 22.88 -26.79 7.27
C GLY A 71 21.93 -26.42 6.14
N SER A 72 22.07 -27.08 5.00
CA SER A 72 21.09 -27.07 3.91
C SER A 72 19.85 -27.86 4.36
N GLY A 73 18.73 -27.17 4.50
CA GLY A 73 17.42 -27.78 4.78
C GLY A 73 16.45 -27.47 3.65
N SER A 74 16.35 -28.36 2.67
CA SER A 74 15.19 -28.44 1.79
C SER A 74 13.99 -28.88 2.61
N GLY A 75 12.97 -28.03 2.69
CA GLY A 75 11.76 -28.29 3.46
C GLY A 75 10.52 -27.78 2.72
N SER A 76 9.87 -28.69 2.01
CA SER A 76 8.42 -28.88 2.03
C SER A 76 7.55 -27.61 2.12
N SER A 77 6.99 -27.19 0.98
CA SER A 77 5.82 -26.33 0.86
C SER A 77 4.57 -27.01 1.46
N GLY A 78 4.57 -27.14 2.79
CA GLY A 78 3.34 -27.29 3.55
C GLY A 78 2.73 -25.91 3.71
N ALA A 79 1.43 -25.78 3.43
CA ALA A 79 0.64 -24.63 3.86
C ALA A 79 0.62 -24.61 5.40
N GLY A 80 1.72 -24.13 5.99
CA GLY A 80 1.82 -23.92 7.42
C GLY A 80 0.86 -22.81 7.79
N SER A 81 0.13 -23.01 8.89
CA SER A 81 -0.53 -21.90 9.60
C SER A 81 0.56 -20.99 10.19
N GLY A 82 1.31 -20.32 9.34
CA GLY A 82 2.28 -19.30 9.72
C GLY A 82 1.54 -18.13 10.36
N THR A 83 2.20 -17.47 11.31
CA THR A 83 1.73 -16.18 11.82
C THR A 83 1.42 -15.26 10.63
N PRO A 84 0.21 -14.66 10.55
CA PRO A 84 -0.12 -13.75 9.47
C PRO A 84 0.91 -12.63 9.35
N GLY A 85 1.31 -12.34 8.11
CA GLY A 85 2.19 -11.24 7.76
C GLY A 85 1.49 -9.88 7.90
N TYR A 86 2.24 -8.84 7.54
CA TYR A 86 1.86 -7.46 7.75
C TYR A 86 2.04 -6.62 6.49
N ALA A 87 1.11 -5.69 6.28
CA ALA A 87 1.25 -4.57 5.37
C ALA A 87 1.96 -3.43 6.11
N THR A 88 3.11 -2.96 5.60
CA THR A 88 3.96 -2.00 6.31
C THR A 88 4.34 -0.80 5.44
N ILE A 89 4.25 0.41 6.00
CA ILE A 89 4.74 1.65 5.37
C ILE A 89 5.84 2.24 6.24
N VAL A 90 7.04 2.40 5.68
CA VAL A 90 8.19 3.01 6.36
C VAL A 90 8.45 4.39 5.79
N ASN A 91 8.41 5.41 6.64
CA ASN A 91 8.70 6.79 6.26
C ASN A 91 10.17 7.14 6.53
N LYS A 92 11.01 7.11 5.49
CA LYS A 92 12.39 7.62 5.56
C LYS A 92 12.51 9.10 5.16
N CYS A 93 11.41 9.75 4.80
CA CYS A 93 11.39 11.16 4.46
C CYS A 93 11.74 12.02 5.68
N ASN A 94 12.36 13.17 5.47
CA ASN A 94 12.67 14.13 6.54
C ASN A 94 11.44 14.96 7.00
N PHE A 95 10.24 14.58 6.55
CA PHE A 95 8.95 15.16 6.94
C PHE A 95 7.96 14.06 7.34
N ALA A 96 6.92 14.43 8.10
CA ALA A 96 5.87 13.50 8.47
C ALA A 96 4.97 13.18 7.26
N THR A 97 4.50 11.94 7.19
CA THR A 97 3.52 11.50 6.19
C THR A 97 2.24 11.04 6.87
N TYR A 98 1.21 10.80 6.08
CA TYR A 98 -0.13 10.50 6.57
C TYR A 98 -0.68 9.30 5.80
N VAL A 99 -1.21 8.31 6.52
CA VAL A 99 -1.86 7.14 5.94
C VAL A 99 -3.34 7.14 6.24
N TYR A 100 -4.15 6.92 5.21
CA TYR A 100 -5.57 6.61 5.32
C TYR A 100 -5.77 5.14 4.98
N VAL A 101 -6.37 4.42 5.91
CA VAL A 101 -6.66 3.01 5.73
C VAL A 101 -8.05 2.90 5.13
N CYS A 102 -8.12 2.48 3.87
CA CYS A 102 -9.37 2.27 3.16
C CYS A 102 -9.58 0.76 2.99
N LYS A 103 -10.71 0.26 3.47
CA LYS A 103 -11.03 -1.17 3.47
C LYS A 103 -12.24 -1.45 2.57
N GLN A 104 -12.19 -2.58 1.88
CA GLN A 104 -13.27 -3.18 1.07
C GLN A 104 -13.73 -2.31 -0.10
N HIS A 105 -14.51 -2.85 -1.03
CA HIS A 105 -15.19 -2.07 -2.06
C HIS A 105 -16.72 -2.02 -1.79
N PRO A 106 -17.38 -0.84 -1.82
CA PRO A 106 -16.79 0.49 -1.98
C PRO A 106 -15.94 0.89 -0.77
N ALA A 107 -14.83 1.57 -1.05
CA ALA A 107 -13.81 1.92 -0.05
C ALA A 107 -14.38 2.77 1.08
N THR A 108 -14.39 2.21 2.29
CA THR A 108 -14.62 2.99 3.52
C THR A 108 -13.27 3.30 4.14
N CYS A 109 -12.93 4.59 4.22
CA CYS A 109 -11.67 5.06 4.76
C CYS A 109 -11.82 5.49 6.23
N GLY A 110 -10.90 5.03 7.07
CA GLY A 110 -10.81 5.44 8.46
C GLY A 110 -10.15 6.81 8.65
N SER A 111 -9.92 7.16 9.93
CA SER A 111 -9.15 8.36 10.28
C SER A 111 -7.70 8.27 9.82
N THR A 112 -7.11 9.43 9.57
CA THR A 112 -5.71 9.56 9.18
C THR A 112 -4.76 9.19 10.32
N VAL A 113 -3.73 8.41 10.00
CA VAL A 113 -2.65 8.07 10.93
C VAL A 113 -1.36 8.79 10.51
N PRO A 114 -0.80 9.68 11.34
CA PRO A 114 0.48 10.32 11.04
C PRO A 114 1.65 9.33 11.24
N ILE A 115 2.59 9.32 10.29
CA ILE A 115 3.84 8.58 10.37
C ILE A 115 4.99 9.58 10.55
N LYS A 116 5.73 9.42 11.66
CA LYS A 116 6.86 10.29 12.01
C LYS A 116 7.91 10.33 10.89
N ALA A 117 8.56 11.48 10.70
CA ALA A 117 9.71 11.63 9.82
C ALA A 117 10.88 10.70 10.19
N ASN A 118 11.69 10.35 9.18
CA ASN A 118 12.94 9.59 9.17
C ASN A 118 12.83 8.10 9.54
N THR A 119 12.06 7.76 10.58
CA THR A 119 12.01 6.39 11.11
C THR A 119 10.60 5.95 11.51
N GLY A 120 9.57 6.70 11.11
CA GLY A 120 8.20 6.33 11.44
C GLY A 120 7.75 5.13 10.61
N THR A 121 6.95 4.26 11.23
CA THR A 121 6.37 3.10 10.57
C THR A 121 4.88 3.01 10.87
N TYR A 122 4.08 2.74 9.85
CA TYR A 122 2.73 2.22 9.99
C TYR A 122 2.73 0.73 9.64
N SER A 123 2.01 -0.09 10.38
CA SER A 123 1.86 -1.51 10.07
C SER A 123 0.49 -2.02 10.50
N GLU A 124 -0.11 -2.87 9.68
CA GLU A 124 -1.32 -3.62 10.03
C GLU A 124 -1.20 -5.07 9.60
N ALA A 125 -1.75 -5.98 10.41
CA ALA A 125 -1.86 -7.38 10.03
C ALA A 125 -2.81 -7.52 8.83
N TYR A 126 -2.55 -8.48 7.94
CA TYR A 126 -3.44 -8.72 6.82
C TYR A 126 -4.85 -9.03 7.29
N ALA A 127 -5.79 -8.19 6.87
CA ALA A 127 -7.20 -8.48 7.02
C ALA A 127 -7.70 -9.30 5.83
N ALA A 128 -8.58 -10.26 6.11
CA ALA A 128 -9.33 -10.94 5.07
C ALA A 128 -10.29 -9.93 4.42
N SER A 129 -10.46 -10.03 3.11
CA SER A 129 -11.46 -9.26 2.40
C SER A 129 -12.33 -10.16 1.54
N SER A 130 -13.65 -10.01 1.68
CA SER A 130 -14.64 -10.71 0.86
C SER A 130 -14.87 -10.03 -0.48
N ASP A 131 -14.66 -8.72 -0.56
CA ASP A 131 -15.18 -7.86 -1.65
C ASP A 131 -14.19 -6.77 -2.07
N GLY A 132 -12.90 -7.09 -2.20
CA GLY A 132 -11.88 -6.19 -2.79
C GLY A 132 -10.63 -5.98 -1.95
N GLY A 133 -9.63 -5.27 -2.46
CA GLY A 133 -8.38 -5.02 -1.74
C GLY A 133 -8.52 -4.05 -0.56
N HIS A 134 -7.45 -3.99 0.23
CA HIS A 134 -7.15 -2.92 1.17
C HIS A 134 -6.26 -1.89 0.47
N SER A 135 -6.51 -0.61 0.70
CA SER A 135 -5.74 0.48 0.11
C SER A 135 -5.23 1.39 1.23
N LEU A 136 -3.91 1.39 1.42
CA LEU A 136 -3.21 2.33 2.28
C LEU A 136 -2.85 3.55 1.45
N LYS A 137 -3.67 4.59 1.59
CA LYS A 137 -3.49 5.85 0.86
C LYS A 137 -2.51 6.73 1.62
N ILE A 138 -1.41 7.09 1.00
CA ILE A 138 -0.26 7.77 1.61
C ILE A 138 -0.14 9.19 1.04
N SER A 139 -0.06 10.21 1.91
CA SER A 139 0.13 11.60 1.51
C SER A 139 1.17 12.32 2.37
N VAL A 140 1.64 13.47 1.88
CA VAL A 140 2.50 14.43 2.60
C VAL A 140 1.68 15.48 3.36
N THR A 141 0.37 15.43 3.24
CA THR A 141 -0.57 16.30 3.97
C THR A 141 -1.70 15.48 4.58
N SER A 142 -2.43 16.05 5.53
CA SER A 142 -3.64 15.45 6.10
C SER A 142 -4.87 15.58 5.19
N GLY A 143 -4.69 15.81 3.88
CA GLY A 143 -5.76 15.76 2.87
C GLY A 143 -5.64 14.58 1.92
N SER A 144 -6.68 14.34 1.11
CA SER A 144 -6.79 13.18 0.21
C SER A 144 -6.62 13.47 -1.29
N GLY A 145 -6.05 14.62 -1.65
CA GLY A 145 -6.02 15.10 -3.05
C GLY A 145 -4.84 14.63 -3.90
N ASN A 146 -3.70 14.30 -3.29
CA ASN A 146 -2.49 13.80 -3.95
C ASN A 146 -1.92 12.66 -3.11
N ILE A 147 -2.11 11.42 -3.58
CA ILE A 147 -1.94 10.21 -2.79
C ILE A 147 -1.21 9.15 -3.63
N LEU A 148 -0.16 8.57 -3.05
CA LEU A 148 0.35 7.27 -3.46
C LEU A 148 -0.45 6.18 -2.74
N GLN A 149 -0.88 5.13 -3.44
CA GLN A 149 -1.66 4.04 -2.85
C GLN A 149 -0.79 2.80 -2.75
N PHE A 150 -0.72 2.20 -1.58
CA PHE A 150 -0.22 0.83 -1.42
C PHE A 150 -1.41 -0.08 -1.22
N GLU A 151 -1.64 -0.97 -2.19
CA GLU A 151 -2.81 -1.82 -2.23
C GLU A 151 -2.39 -3.26 -1.95
N TYR A 152 -3.19 -3.97 -1.16
CA TYR A 152 -2.96 -5.38 -0.90
C TYR A 152 -4.29 -6.14 -0.76
N THR A 153 -4.32 -7.40 -1.18
CA THR A 153 -5.48 -8.27 -1.11
C THR A 153 -5.08 -9.62 -0.56
N ASN A 154 -5.68 -10.02 0.56
CA ASN A 154 -5.59 -11.39 1.07
C ASN A 154 -6.70 -12.24 0.44
N GLY A 155 -6.32 -13.12 -0.49
CA GLY A 155 -7.25 -13.99 -1.21
C GLY A 155 -7.84 -15.12 -0.37
N GLY A 156 -7.36 -15.31 0.87
CA GLY A 156 -7.81 -16.39 1.77
C GLY A 156 -7.28 -17.77 1.39
N ASN A 157 -6.51 -17.89 0.31
CA ASN A 157 -5.89 -19.12 -0.18
C ASN A 157 -4.41 -19.27 0.26
N GLY A 158 -3.92 -18.39 1.12
CA GLY A 158 -2.51 -18.33 1.52
C GLY A 158 -1.66 -17.36 0.70
N ASP A 159 -2.25 -16.66 -0.28
CA ASP A 159 -1.58 -15.66 -1.08
C ASP A 159 -2.00 -14.23 -0.72
N ILE A 160 -1.05 -13.30 -0.91
CA ILE A 160 -1.23 -11.86 -0.85
C ILE A 160 -0.87 -11.29 -2.22
N SER A 161 -1.83 -10.61 -2.86
CA SER A 161 -1.55 -9.76 -4.02
C SER A 161 -1.32 -8.33 -3.56
N TYR A 162 -0.34 -7.62 -4.09
CA TYR A 162 -0.03 -6.26 -3.67
C TYR A 162 0.59 -5.41 -4.78
N ASP A 163 0.42 -4.10 -4.71
CA ASP A 163 0.96 -3.15 -5.68
C ASP A 163 1.09 -1.74 -5.11
N LEU A 164 1.79 -0.88 -5.86
CA LEU A 164 1.80 0.57 -5.66
C LEU A 164 1.09 1.24 -6.81
N SER A 165 0.18 2.16 -6.51
CA SER A 165 -0.66 2.83 -7.49
C SER A 165 -0.58 4.35 -7.40
N GLU A 166 -0.34 4.99 -8.55
CA GLU A 166 -0.28 6.44 -8.71
C GLU A 166 -1.53 7.04 -9.37
N VAL A 167 -2.61 6.25 -9.50
CA VAL A 167 -3.85 6.69 -10.13
C VAL A 167 -4.45 7.94 -9.46
N ASN A 168 -4.14 8.19 -8.18
CA ASN A 168 -4.55 9.39 -7.43
C ASN A 168 -3.39 10.37 -7.16
N GLY A 169 -2.30 10.26 -7.91
CA GLY A 169 -1.13 11.11 -7.85
C GLY A 169 0.10 10.43 -7.23
N ASN A 170 1.19 11.18 -7.16
CA ASN A 170 2.44 10.74 -6.57
C ASN A 170 3.07 11.88 -5.78
N PRO A 171 2.73 12.02 -4.49
CA PRO A 171 3.34 13.05 -3.65
C PRO A 171 4.80 12.74 -3.31
N PHE A 172 5.33 11.57 -3.67
CA PHE A 172 6.70 11.14 -3.39
C PHE A 172 7.61 11.16 -4.63
N GLY A 173 7.10 11.57 -5.80
CA GLY A 173 7.81 11.42 -7.06
C GLY A 173 9.17 12.11 -7.12
N THR A 174 9.38 13.18 -6.33
CA THR A 174 10.68 13.86 -6.25
C THR A 174 11.69 13.13 -5.36
N TRP A 175 11.22 12.30 -4.43
CA TRP A 175 12.06 11.63 -3.43
C TRP A 175 12.26 10.13 -3.69
N GLY A 176 11.40 9.52 -4.50
CA GLY A 176 11.43 8.08 -4.75
C GLY A 176 10.78 7.26 -3.63
N PHE A 177 10.64 5.97 -3.90
CA PHE A 177 10.09 4.98 -2.99
C PHE A 177 10.39 3.57 -3.46
N SER A 178 10.17 2.57 -2.60
CA SER A 178 10.30 1.16 -2.95
C SER A 178 9.03 0.41 -2.59
N LEU A 179 8.67 -0.56 -3.41
CA LEU A 179 7.79 -1.65 -3.04
C LEU A 179 8.65 -2.79 -2.50
N THR A 180 8.25 -3.40 -1.39
CA THR A 180 9.07 -4.37 -0.64
C THR A 180 8.27 -5.59 -0.24
N ASN A 181 8.96 -6.72 -0.18
CA ASN A 181 8.51 -7.98 0.39
C ASN A 181 9.70 -8.60 1.14
N THR A 182 9.46 -9.58 2.01
CA THR A 182 10.50 -10.36 2.70
C THR A 182 11.60 -10.92 1.79
N THR A 183 11.32 -11.10 0.50
CA THR A 183 12.23 -11.74 -0.46
C THR A 183 12.68 -10.85 -1.61
N THR A 184 11.92 -9.80 -1.95
CA THR A 184 12.19 -8.95 -3.13
C THR A 184 11.80 -7.50 -2.89
N ASP A 185 12.64 -6.60 -3.37
CA ASP A 185 12.39 -5.16 -3.38
C ASP A 185 12.40 -4.64 -4.81
N SER A 186 11.44 -3.77 -5.14
CA SER A 186 11.40 -3.03 -6.39
C SER A 186 11.54 -1.53 -6.09
N PHE A 187 12.60 -0.92 -6.61
CA PHE A 187 12.96 0.46 -6.33
C PHE A 187 12.49 1.42 -7.42
N CYS A 188 11.85 2.52 -7.01
CA CYS A 188 11.46 3.66 -7.82
C CYS A 188 12.31 4.87 -7.41
N GLY A 189 13.46 5.06 -8.05
CA GLY A 189 14.38 6.14 -7.72
C GLY A 189 13.85 7.54 -8.08
N PRO A 190 14.38 8.61 -7.47
CA PRO A 190 13.99 9.99 -7.81
C PRO A 190 14.59 10.47 -9.14
N PRO A 191 13.81 11.11 -10.03
CA PRO A 191 12.36 11.25 -9.98
C PRO A 191 11.66 9.92 -10.36
N ALA A 192 10.63 9.52 -9.62
CA ALA A 192 9.93 8.25 -9.80
C ALA A 192 8.94 8.28 -10.98
N THR A 193 9.37 8.76 -12.15
CA THR A 193 8.52 8.94 -13.33
C THR A 193 8.37 7.69 -14.19
N ASP A 194 9.35 6.77 -14.14
CA ASP A 194 9.39 5.54 -14.95
C ASP A 194 9.63 4.32 -14.06
N CYS A 195 8.79 4.12 -13.04
CA CYS A 195 8.94 2.95 -12.19
C CYS A 195 8.11 1.77 -12.69
N PRO A 196 8.74 0.65 -13.08
CA PRO A 196 8.02 -0.55 -13.55
C PRO A 196 7.19 -1.23 -12.46
N ALA A 197 7.44 -0.90 -11.19
CA ALA A 197 6.72 -1.45 -10.04
C ALA A 197 5.42 -0.72 -9.71
N ILE A 198 5.04 0.27 -10.53
CA ILE A 198 3.90 1.14 -10.28
C ILE A 198 2.78 0.87 -11.26
N PHE A 199 1.61 0.70 -10.69
CA PHE A 199 0.33 0.72 -11.34
C PHE A 199 -0.08 2.17 -11.67
N THR A 200 0.04 2.55 -12.94
CA THR A 200 -0.36 3.87 -13.43
C THR A 200 -1.69 3.85 -14.17
N ASP A 201 -2.20 2.66 -14.55
CA ASP A 201 -3.43 2.46 -15.32
C ASP A 201 -4.33 1.38 -14.69
N PRO A 202 -5.59 1.72 -14.29
CA PRO A 202 -6.61 0.79 -13.75
C PRO A 202 -6.89 -0.46 -14.60
N THR A 203 -6.47 -0.47 -15.86
CA THR A 203 -6.86 -1.50 -16.83
C THR A 203 -5.79 -2.57 -17.03
N ASN A 204 -4.50 -2.27 -16.76
CA ASN A 204 -3.39 -3.07 -17.28
C ASN A 204 -2.31 -3.47 -16.28
N GLY A 205 -2.39 -3.06 -15.02
CA GLY A 205 -1.33 -3.45 -14.09
C GLY A 205 -1.52 -4.84 -13.49
N ILE A 206 -0.40 -5.50 -13.32
CA ILE A 206 -0.30 -6.84 -12.76
C ILE A 206 0.22 -6.69 -11.32
N PRO A 207 -0.54 -7.11 -10.30
CA PRO A 207 -0.07 -7.03 -8.94
C PRO A 207 1.09 -8.00 -8.72
N TYR A 208 1.96 -7.65 -7.78
CA TYR A 208 2.94 -8.59 -7.22
C TYR A 208 2.20 -9.61 -6.35
N THR A 209 2.81 -10.78 -6.15
CA THR A 209 2.26 -11.86 -5.32
C THR A 209 3.28 -12.33 -4.30
N ALA A 210 2.80 -12.70 -3.12
CA ALA A 210 3.56 -13.20 -1.99
C ALA A 210 2.71 -14.18 -1.17
N THR A 211 3.30 -14.84 -0.17
CA THR A 211 2.53 -15.67 0.76
C THR A 211 1.96 -14.84 1.91
N THR A 212 0.87 -15.29 2.52
CA THR A 212 0.27 -14.61 3.70
C THR A 212 1.18 -14.60 4.93
N SER A 213 2.26 -15.39 4.95
CA SER A 213 3.29 -15.34 6.00
C SER A 213 4.38 -14.29 5.74
N ASP A 214 4.50 -13.80 4.51
CA ASP A 214 5.46 -12.75 4.16
C ASP A 214 4.94 -11.39 4.62
N GLY A 215 5.85 -10.49 5.00
CA GLY A 215 5.55 -9.07 5.11
C GLY A 215 5.67 -8.38 3.75
N VAL A 216 4.70 -7.55 3.39
CA VAL A 216 4.76 -6.67 2.21
C VAL A 216 4.67 -5.22 2.65
N GLY A 217 5.20 -4.31 1.86
CA GLY A 217 5.18 -2.91 2.25
C GLY A 217 5.78 -1.95 1.26
N ALA A 218 5.81 -0.68 1.66
CA ALA A 218 6.44 0.39 0.92
C ALA A 218 7.42 1.18 1.80
N ILE A 219 8.54 1.60 1.20
CA ILE A 219 9.51 2.50 1.81
C ILE A 219 9.45 3.83 1.08
N LEU A 220 9.15 4.92 1.79
CA LEU A 220 9.03 6.27 1.24
C LEU A 220 10.37 7.01 1.34
N CYS A 221 10.73 7.78 0.31
CA CYS A 221 12.01 8.50 0.24
C CYS A 221 13.22 7.55 0.37
N GLY A 222 13.14 6.41 -0.32
CA GLY A 222 14.14 5.34 -0.34
C GLY A 222 15.18 5.50 -1.43
#